data_AF-A0AAN7SE76-F1
#
_entry.id   AF-A0AAN7SE76-F1
#
_cell.length_a   1.000
_cell.length_b   1.000
_cell.length_c   1.000
_cell.angle_alpha   90.00
_cell.angle_beta   90.00
_cell.angle_gamma   90.00
#
_symmetry.space_group_name_H-M   'P 1'
#
loop_
_entity.id
_entity.type
_entity.pdbx_description
1 polymer ?
#
loop_
_entity_poly.entity_id
_entity_poly.type
_entity_poly.pdbx_seq_one_letter_code
_entity_poly.pdbx_strand_id
1 'polypeptide(L)'
;METLTKLVLCIILYSCCKETFARSTQRTYLDPTDPLCYSKDNENLLVYDENGFVIEENEKVNELMRCQWEKNGVLCENGIDFYKLQRMLEAHLTGHYNNYIRTYLASKTIEDCYNVKGKNNGDTCVKLYNCLQKRLAANLKLLEDEAE
;
A
#
# COMPACT_ATOMS: atom_id res chain seq x y z
N MET A 1 2.77 11.88 -51.87
CA MET A 1 1.60 11.73 -50.98
C MET A 1 1.76 10.49 -50.07
N GLU A 2 2.96 10.26 -49.52
CA GLU A 2 3.24 9.07 -48.68
C GLU A 2 3.95 9.42 -47.36
N THR A 3 4.25 10.70 -47.12
CA THR A 3 4.95 11.16 -45.92
C THR A 3 4.00 11.61 -44.80
N LEU A 4 2.74 11.90 -45.12
CA LEU A 4 1.73 12.32 -44.14
C LEU A 4 1.13 11.15 -43.35
N THR A 5 1.13 9.93 -43.89
CA THR A 5 0.55 8.75 -43.24
C THR A 5 1.44 8.19 -42.12
N LYS A 6 2.77 8.36 -42.22
CA LYS A 6 3.70 7.89 -41.17
C LYS A 6 3.73 8.83 -39.95
N LEU A 7 3.51 10.13 -40.13
CA LEU A 7 3.53 11.09 -39.03
C LEU A 7 2.32 10.94 -38.11
N VAL A 8 1.15 10.61 -38.66
CA VAL A 8 -0.09 10.43 -37.87
C VAL A 8 -0.04 9.16 -37.02
N LEU A 9 0.62 8.10 -37.48
CA LEU A 9 0.80 6.86 -36.71
C LEU A 9 1.74 7.03 -35.50
N CYS A 10 2.77 7.88 -35.59
CA CYS A 10 3.64 8.16 -34.44
C CYS A 10 2.95 9.01 -33.36
N ILE A 11 2.01 9.89 -33.73
CA ILE A 11 1.28 10.72 -32.77
C ILE A 11 0.26 9.88 -31.99
N ILE A 12 -0.37 8.89 -32.62
CA ILE A 12 -1.34 8.00 -31.95
C ILE A 12 -0.64 7.07 -30.95
N LEU A 13 0.60 6.62 -31.23
CA LEU A 13 1.37 5.81 -30.28
C LEU A 13 1.96 6.62 -29.12
N TYR A 14 2.32 7.90 -29.35
CA TYR A 14 2.82 8.76 -28.27
C TYR A 14 1.74 9.23 -27.29
N SER A 15 0.48 9.22 -27.71
CA SER A 15 -0.63 9.68 -26.87
C SER A 15 -1.17 8.61 -25.91
N CYS A 16 -0.74 7.35 -26.04
CA CYS A 16 -1.16 6.28 -25.12
C CYS A 16 -0.24 6.13 -23.89
N CYS A 17 0.91 6.80 -23.87
CA CYS A 17 1.95 6.68 -22.83
C CYS A 17 2.10 7.93 -21.94
N LYS A 18 1.15 8.87 -21.97
CA LYS A 18 1.18 10.08 -21.13
C LYS A 18 -0.15 10.36 -20.46
N GLU A 19 -0.82 9.33 -19.97
CA GLU A 19 -1.44 9.52 -18.67
C GLU A 19 -0.31 9.35 -17.66
N THR A 20 0.27 10.49 -17.29
CA THR A 20 0.90 10.65 -15.99
C THR A 20 -0.07 10.09 -14.96
N PHE A 21 0.14 8.83 -14.60
CA PHE A 21 -0.28 8.25 -13.34
C PHE A 21 0.40 9.12 -12.27
N ALA A 22 -0.23 10.27 -11.97
CA ALA A 22 -0.27 10.74 -10.61
C ALA A 22 -0.82 9.53 -9.86
N ARG A 23 0.10 8.78 -9.27
CA ARG A 23 -0.11 7.48 -8.63
C ARG A 23 -1.00 7.76 -7.44
N SER A 24 -2.30 7.89 -7.72
CA SER A 24 -3.38 7.73 -6.77
C SER A 24 -3.20 6.29 -6.30
N THR A 25 -2.37 6.09 -5.29
CA THR A 25 -2.38 4.88 -4.49
C THR A 25 -3.83 4.65 -4.15
N GLN A 26 -4.45 3.65 -4.78
CA GLN A 26 -5.81 3.24 -4.45
C GLN A 26 -5.86 3.16 -2.93
N ARG A 27 -6.79 3.90 -2.30
CA ARG A 27 -6.99 3.87 -0.85
C ARG A 27 -6.97 2.41 -0.42
N THR A 28 -5.94 2.00 0.30
CA THR A 28 -5.78 0.60 0.67
C THR A 28 -6.70 0.35 1.85
N TYR A 29 -7.18 -0.90 2.02
CA TYR A 29 -7.91 -1.28 3.23
C TYR A 29 -7.06 -1.17 4.51
N LEU A 30 -5.76 -0.89 4.36
CA LEU A 30 -4.82 -0.64 5.44
C LEU A 30 -4.74 0.84 5.82
N ASP A 31 -5.27 1.74 4.99
CA ASP A 31 -5.31 3.17 5.30
C ASP A 31 -6.33 3.39 6.43
N PRO A 32 -5.97 4.07 7.53
CA PRO A 32 -6.92 4.37 8.58
C PRO A 32 -7.94 5.38 8.08
N THR A 33 -9.14 4.89 7.80
CA THR A 33 -10.27 5.69 7.34
C THR A 33 -11.42 5.70 8.33
N ASP A 34 -11.35 4.96 9.45
CA ASP A 34 -12.44 4.88 10.42
C ASP A 34 -12.59 6.22 11.16
N PRO A 35 -13.73 6.92 11.00
CA PRO A 35 -13.95 8.22 11.61
C PRO A 35 -13.86 8.23 13.14
N LEU A 36 -14.12 7.08 13.76
CA LEU A 36 -14.10 6.92 15.21
C LEU A 36 -12.68 6.75 15.78
N CYS A 37 -11.67 6.53 14.91
CA CYS A 37 -10.27 6.51 15.31
C CYS A 37 -9.62 7.90 15.20
N TYR A 38 -10.29 8.88 14.59
CA TYR A 38 -9.82 10.26 14.62
C TYR A 38 -10.13 10.92 15.98
N SER A 39 -9.21 11.75 16.46
CA SER A 39 -9.47 12.58 17.63
C SER A 39 -10.60 13.58 17.33
N LYS A 40 -11.37 13.96 18.35
CA LYS A 40 -12.50 14.91 18.26
C LYS A 40 -12.14 16.27 17.65
N ASP A 41 -10.86 16.61 17.58
CA ASP A 41 -10.36 17.91 17.09
C ASP A 41 -10.24 18.00 15.54
N ASN A 42 -10.86 17.11 14.77
CA ASN A 42 -11.05 17.20 13.31
C ASN A 42 -9.78 17.31 12.42
N GLU A 43 -8.56 17.20 12.97
CA GLU A 43 -7.31 17.48 12.22
C GLU A 43 -6.35 16.29 12.02
N ASN A 44 -6.76 15.06 12.31
CA ASN A 44 -5.84 13.91 12.19
C ASN A 44 -5.85 13.30 10.78
N LEU A 45 -5.40 14.07 9.79
CA LEU A 45 -4.91 13.50 8.54
C LEU A 45 -3.70 12.60 8.84
N LEU A 46 -3.67 11.41 8.24
CA LEU A 46 -2.42 10.66 8.09
C LEU A 46 -1.36 11.61 7.55
N VAL A 47 -0.28 11.79 8.31
CA VAL A 47 0.84 12.63 7.88
C VAL A 47 1.79 11.74 7.10
N TYR A 48 2.06 12.13 5.86
CA TYR A 48 2.98 11.42 4.99
C TYR A 48 4.30 12.20 4.85
N ASP A 49 5.39 11.47 4.69
CA ASP A 49 6.69 12.03 4.35
C ASP A 49 6.78 12.39 2.85
N GLU A 50 7.90 12.94 2.42
CA GLU A 50 8.16 13.31 1.02
C GLU A 50 8.15 12.13 0.04
N ASN A 51 8.26 10.90 0.56
CA ASN A 51 8.24 9.66 -0.20
C ASN A 51 6.83 9.03 -0.26
N GLY A 52 5.84 9.64 0.39
CA GLY A 52 4.47 9.13 0.47
C GLY A 52 4.28 8.00 1.50
N PHE A 53 5.19 7.85 2.47
CA PHE A 53 5.05 6.91 3.59
C PHE A 53 4.50 7.61 4.82
N VAL A 54 3.80 6.87 5.68
CA VAL A 54 3.27 7.42 6.93
C VAL A 54 4.43 7.80 7.85
N ILE A 55 4.42 9.01 8.41
CA ILE A 55 5.51 9.48 9.29
C ILE A 55 5.63 8.57 10.51
N GLU A 56 6.81 8.01 10.70
CA GLU A 56 7.18 7.22 11.88
C GLU A 56 7.45 8.09 13.10
N GLU A 57 7.40 7.50 14.29
CA GLU A 57 7.66 8.16 15.59
C GLU A 57 6.70 9.31 15.95
N ASN A 58 5.63 9.51 15.19
CA ASN A 58 4.58 10.46 15.52
C ASN A 58 3.51 9.78 16.41
N GLU A 59 3.34 10.25 17.64
CA GLU A 59 2.42 9.64 18.61
C GLU A 59 0.97 9.63 18.15
N LYS A 60 0.49 10.70 17.51
CA LYS A 60 -0.89 10.78 17.00
C LYS A 60 -1.13 9.79 15.87
N VAL A 61 -0.17 9.65 14.97
CA VAL A 61 -0.22 8.69 13.87
C VAL A 61 -0.16 7.25 14.40
N ASN A 62 0.70 6.98 15.39
CA ASN A 62 0.78 5.69 16.05
C ASN A 62 -0.55 5.31 16.73
N GLU A 63 -1.21 6.26 17.40
CA GLU A 63 -2.51 6.02 18.03
C GLU A 63 -3.62 5.76 17.00
N LEU A 64 -3.66 6.56 15.93
CA LEU A 64 -4.62 6.39 14.83
C LEU A 64 -4.48 5.01 14.19
N MET A 65 -3.26 4.61 13.82
CA MET A 65 -2.97 3.31 13.22
C MET A 65 -3.29 2.16 14.16
N ARG A 66 -2.94 2.29 15.44
CA ARG A 66 -3.29 1.30 16.47
C ARG A 66 -4.79 1.08 16.55
N CYS A 67 -5.57 2.16 16.71
CA CYS A 67 -7.03 2.09 16.80
C CYS A 67 -7.64 1.41 15.57
N GLN A 68 -7.20 1.81 14.37
CA GLN A 68 -7.71 1.23 13.13
C GLN A 68 -7.43 -0.26 13.04
N TRP A 69 -6.19 -0.67 13.36
CA TRP A 69 -5.78 -2.06 13.25
C TRP A 69 -6.45 -2.93 14.32
N GLU A 70 -6.69 -2.39 15.52
CA GLU A 70 -7.51 -3.04 16.55
C GLU A 70 -8.94 -3.27 16.06
N LYS A 71 -9.57 -2.24 15.48
CA LYS A 71 -10.94 -2.36 14.95
C LYS A 71 -11.06 -3.31 13.77
N ASN A 72 -10.08 -3.29 12.87
CA ASN A 72 -10.01 -4.22 11.76
C ASN A 72 -9.64 -5.63 12.23
N GLY A 73 -9.31 -5.82 13.52
CA GLY A 73 -8.87 -7.08 14.13
C GLY A 73 -7.57 -7.61 13.55
N VAL A 74 -6.72 -6.71 13.03
CA VAL A 74 -5.34 -7.00 12.59
C VAL A 74 -4.41 -6.92 13.79
N LEU A 75 -4.65 -5.97 14.70
CA LEU A 75 -3.96 -5.91 15.99
C LEU A 75 -4.90 -6.51 17.05
N CYS A 76 -4.43 -7.56 17.71
CA CYS A 76 -5.14 -8.29 18.75
C CYS A 76 -4.34 -8.25 20.06
N GLU A 77 -4.90 -8.78 21.15
CA GLU A 77 -4.19 -8.89 22.45
C GLU A 77 -2.85 -9.65 22.32
N ASN A 78 -2.78 -10.63 21.42
CA ASN A 78 -1.59 -11.45 21.16
C ASN A 78 -0.61 -10.81 20.15
N GLY A 79 -0.87 -9.59 19.67
CA GLY A 79 -0.07 -8.91 18.66
C GLY A 79 -0.72 -8.90 17.27
N ILE A 80 0.10 -8.82 16.22
CA ILE A 80 -0.37 -8.69 14.84
C ILE A 80 -0.83 -10.04 14.29
N ASP A 81 -2.07 -10.10 13.79
CA ASP A 81 -2.60 -11.20 13.00
C ASP A 81 -2.10 -11.09 11.55
N PHE A 82 -0.94 -11.69 11.29
CA PHE A 82 -0.33 -11.73 9.97
C PHE A 82 -1.17 -12.48 8.93
N TYR A 83 -1.97 -13.47 9.35
CA TYR A 83 -2.87 -14.16 8.43
C TYR A 83 -3.94 -13.20 7.93
N LYS A 84 -4.58 -12.45 8.83
CA LYS A 84 -5.57 -11.45 8.44
C LYS A 84 -4.96 -10.34 7.58
N LEU A 85 -3.76 -9.88 7.94
CA LEU A 85 -3.02 -8.89 7.17
C LEU A 85 -2.70 -9.38 5.74
N GLN A 86 -2.28 -10.64 5.58
CA GLN A 86 -2.11 -11.26 4.27
C GLN A 86 -3.42 -11.28 3.49
N ARG A 87 -4.54 -11.67 4.11
CA ARG A 87 -5.86 -11.68 3.45
C ARG A 87 -6.31 -10.29 3.01
N MET A 88 -5.98 -9.25 3.78
CA MET A 88 -6.24 -7.86 3.38
C MET A 88 -5.40 -7.42 2.19
N LEU A 89 -4.12 -7.80 2.14
CA LEU A 89 -3.25 -7.56 0.97
C LEU A 89 -3.76 -8.32 -0.26
N GLU A 90 -4.14 -9.58 -0.12
CA GLU A 90 -4.76 -10.36 -1.19
C GLU A 90 -6.05 -9.68 -1.69
N ALA A 91 -6.88 -9.17 -0.77
CA ALA A 91 -8.09 -8.46 -1.15
C ALA A 91 -7.77 -7.18 -1.96
N HIS A 92 -6.75 -6.42 -1.56
CA HIS A 92 -6.31 -5.19 -2.25
C HIS A 92 -5.86 -5.45 -3.69
N LEU A 93 -5.25 -6.61 -3.95
CA LEU A 93 -4.74 -6.98 -5.26
C LEU A 93 -5.80 -7.67 -6.16
N THR A 94 -7.05 -7.77 -5.69
CA THR A 94 -8.17 -8.35 -6.46
C THR A 94 -8.49 -7.50 -7.67
N GLY A 95 -8.72 -8.14 -8.82
CA GLY A 95 -9.03 -7.44 -10.08
C GLY A 95 -7.81 -6.96 -10.84
N HIS A 96 -6.64 -6.91 -10.19
CA HIS A 96 -5.35 -6.59 -10.82
C HIS A 96 -4.59 -7.87 -11.22
N TYR A 97 -4.66 -8.90 -10.38
CA TYR A 97 -3.90 -10.14 -10.58
C TYR A 97 -4.77 -11.39 -10.40
N ASN A 98 -4.38 -12.48 -11.06
CA ASN A 98 -5.00 -13.79 -10.84
C ASN A 98 -4.70 -14.30 -9.42
N ASN A 99 -5.45 -15.31 -8.96
CA ASN A 99 -5.36 -15.78 -7.58
C ASN A 99 -3.94 -16.25 -7.18
N TYR A 100 -3.21 -16.90 -8.09
CA TYR A 100 -1.87 -17.41 -7.81
C TYR A 100 -0.88 -16.27 -7.56
N ILE A 101 -0.80 -15.30 -8.48
CA ILE A 101 0.09 -14.13 -8.36
C ILE A 101 -0.24 -13.34 -7.11
N ARG A 102 -1.55 -13.17 -6.84
CA ARG A 102 -2.04 -12.41 -5.70
C ARG A 102 -1.61 -12.99 -4.36
N THR A 103 -1.78 -14.30 -4.19
CA THR A 103 -1.34 -15.03 -2.99
C THR A 103 0.18 -15.01 -2.86
N TYR A 104 0.90 -15.17 -3.98
CA TYR A 104 2.37 -15.07 -3.97
C TYR A 104 2.84 -13.70 -3.49
N LEU A 105 2.35 -12.62 -4.09
CA LEU A 105 2.73 -11.24 -3.73
C LEU A 105 2.40 -10.92 -2.27
N ALA A 106 1.20 -11.29 -1.81
CA ALA A 106 0.79 -11.04 -0.42
C ALA A 106 1.68 -11.82 0.57
N SER A 107 1.89 -13.12 0.31
CA SER A 107 2.75 -13.97 1.16
C SER A 107 4.19 -13.46 1.21
N LYS A 108 4.79 -13.17 0.04
CA LYS A 108 6.16 -12.66 -0.07
C LYS A 108 6.33 -11.31 0.65
N THR A 109 5.37 -10.41 0.47
CA THR A 109 5.37 -9.10 1.13
C THR A 109 5.27 -9.22 2.65
N ILE A 110 4.44 -10.14 3.14
CA ILE A 110 4.31 -10.42 4.59
C ILE A 110 5.61 -11.00 5.14
N GLU A 111 6.19 -11.98 4.46
CA GLU A 111 7.46 -12.60 4.83
C GLU A 111 8.58 -11.55 4.98
N ASP A 112 8.70 -10.66 4.00
CA ASP A 112 9.71 -9.60 3.99
C ASP A 112 9.57 -8.59 5.15
N CYS A 113 8.38 -8.52 5.75
CA CYS A 113 8.02 -7.56 6.80
C CYS A 113 7.74 -8.21 8.17
N TYR A 114 7.83 -9.54 8.28
CA TYR A 114 7.40 -10.29 9.47
C TYR A 114 8.07 -9.85 10.78
N ASN A 115 9.35 -9.46 10.69
CA ASN A 115 10.16 -9.08 11.86
C ASN A 115 10.13 -7.59 12.20
N VAL A 116 9.30 -6.78 11.52
CA VAL A 116 9.20 -5.35 11.80
C VAL A 116 8.59 -5.13 13.19
N LYS A 117 9.30 -4.36 14.02
CA LYS A 117 8.88 -4.01 15.38
C LYS A 117 9.14 -2.54 15.67
N GLY A 118 8.20 -1.93 16.39
CA GLY A 118 8.31 -0.58 16.93
C GLY A 118 8.50 -0.56 18.44
N LYS A 119 8.55 0.65 19.00
CA LYS A 119 8.65 0.93 20.45
C LYS A 119 7.38 0.49 21.21
N ASN A 120 6.23 0.51 20.53
CA ASN A 120 4.94 0.06 21.04
C ASN A 120 4.08 -0.50 19.88
N ASN A 121 2.85 -0.94 20.17
CA ASN A 121 1.96 -1.51 19.16
C ASN A 121 1.62 -0.53 18.04
N GLY A 122 1.37 0.75 18.35
CA GLY A 122 1.09 1.77 17.33
C GLY A 122 2.27 2.04 16.41
N ASP A 123 3.47 2.21 16.98
CA ASP A 123 4.73 2.37 16.22
C ASP A 123 5.02 1.12 15.37
N THR A 124 4.71 -0.07 15.89
CA THR A 124 4.81 -1.32 15.13
C THR A 124 3.85 -1.34 13.95
N CYS A 125 2.59 -0.90 14.13
CA CYS A 125 1.60 -0.83 13.06
C CYS A 125 2.04 0.12 11.94
N VAL A 126 2.56 1.31 12.28
CA VAL A 126 3.06 2.29 11.29
C VAL A 126 4.25 1.72 10.51
N LYS A 127 5.28 1.22 11.21
CA LYS A 127 6.46 0.64 10.57
C LYS A 127 6.13 -0.55 9.69
N LEU A 128 5.25 -1.42 10.17
CA LEU A 128 4.81 -2.58 9.41
C LEU A 128 4.01 -2.14 8.18
N TYR A 129 3.08 -1.19 8.31
CA TYR A 129 2.37 -0.59 7.17
C TYR A 129 3.34 -0.06 6.10
N ASN A 130 4.31 0.78 6.49
CA ASN A 130 5.31 1.32 5.58
C ASN A 130 6.14 0.23 4.90
N CYS A 131 6.53 -0.81 5.66
CA CYS A 131 7.23 -1.96 5.11
C CYS A 131 6.40 -2.66 4.04
N LEU A 132 5.12 -2.95 4.30
CA LEU A 132 4.24 -3.64 3.36
C LEU A 132 4.08 -2.85 2.07
N GLN A 133 3.86 -1.54 2.15
CA GLN A 133 3.77 -0.67 0.97
C GLN A 133 5.04 -0.74 0.13
N LYS A 134 6.20 -0.59 0.78
CA LYS A 134 7.50 -0.63 0.12
C LYS A 134 7.80 -1.99 -0.51
N ARG A 135 7.55 -3.09 0.21
CA ARG A 135 7.82 -4.45 -0.25
C ARG A 135 6.85 -4.90 -1.32
N LEU A 136 5.58 -4.53 -1.22
CA LEU A 136 4.61 -4.81 -2.27
C LEU A 136 5.02 -4.13 -3.58
N ALA A 137 5.37 -2.84 -3.54
CA ALA A 137 5.84 -2.12 -4.73
C ALA A 137 7.12 -2.74 -5.33
N ALA A 138 8.07 -3.19 -4.49
CA ALA A 138 9.28 -3.84 -4.95
C ALA A 138 9.00 -5.23 -5.57
N ASN A 139 8.16 -6.04 -4.92
CA ASN A 139 7.79 -7.38 -5.40
C ASN A 139 6.97 -7.32 -6.69
N LEU A 140 6.12 -6.31 -6.85
CA LEU A 140 5.41 -6.04 -8.09
C LEU A 140 6.37 -5.73 -9.24
N LYS A 141 7.34 -4.85 -9.00
CA LYS A 141 8.35 -4.52 -10.01
C LYS A 141 9.16 -5.74 -10.44
N LEU A 142 9.60 -6.57 -9.49
CA LEU A 142 10.33 -7.80 -9.80
C LEU A 142 9.50 -8.76 -10.69
N LEU A 143 8.21 -8.88 -10.41
CA LEU A 143 7.31 -9.71 -11.21
C LEU A 143 7.14 -9.16 -12.64
N GLU A 144 7.11 -7.84 -12.80
CA GLU A 144 7.07 -7.18 -14.11
C GLU A 144 8.39 -7.41 -14.88
N ASP A 145 9.53 -7.21 -14.22
CA ASP A 145 10.86 -7.41 -14.80
C ASP A 145 11.12 -8.88 -15.22
N GLU A 146 10.52 -9.87 -14.52
CA GLU A 146 10.61 -11.31 -14.86
C GLU A 146 9.67 -11.73 -16.01
N ALA A 147 8.68 -10.91 -16.35
CA ALA A 147 7.73 -11.19 -17.41
C ALA A 147 8.18 -10.68 -18.80
N GLU A 148 9.19 -9.81 -18.85
CA GLU A 148 9.84 -9.27 -20.07
C GLU A 148 10.98 -10.16 -20.59
#